data_AF-A0A813HHW2-F1
#
_entry.id   AF-A0A813HHW2-F1
#
_cell.length_a   1.000
_cell.length_b   1.000
_cell.length_c   1.000
_cell.angle_alpha   90.00
_cell.angle_beta   90.00
_cell.angle_gamma   90.00
#
_symmetry.space_group_name_H-M   'P 1'
#
loop_
_entity.id
_entity.type
_entity.pdbx_description
1 polymer ?
#
loop_
_entity_poly.entity_id
_entity_poly.type
_entity_poly.pdbx_seq_one_letter_code
_entity_poly.pdbx_strand_id
1 'polypeptide(L)'
;ALGLAQAPAAPRKPSPDRLAGFLGALAAEESPTFVASALSWTEQATSSRQASKVVTCGLACMDIAQILDKFPEPDAKVRSSNSAWMGGGNASNTACALARLGTATSLLSKVGSDALGSALMEGLEAQGVDTSFVGRAADLSSAFTTVLVDQAGGTRTCVNSPMSEELSAEETRQILVEKVDSRPQLLSADTELVHLDGRHPEALG
;
A
#
# COMPACT_ATOMS: atom_id res chain seq x y z
N ALA A 1 -12.55 30.55 30.64
CA ALA A 1 -11.22 29.88 30.65
C ALA A 1 -11.21 28.88 29.50
N LEU A 2 -10.53 29.20 28.40
CA LEU A 2 -10.40 28.32 27.23
C LEU A 2 -9.33 27.27 27.52
N GLY A 3 -9.71 25.98 27.51
CA GLY A 3 -8.80 24.86 27.70
C GLY A 3 -7.97 24.62 26.45
N LEU A 4 -6.64 24.67 26.60
CA LEU A 4 -5.68 24.32 25.56
C LEU A 4 -5.73 22.81 25.31
N ALA A 5 -6.09 22.40 24.09
CA ALA A 5 -5.98 21.02 23.64
C ALA A 5 -4.50 20.62 23.56
N GLN A 6 -4.14 19.49 24.19
CA GLN A 6 -2.81 18.91 24.11
C GLN A 6 -2.49 18.51 22.66
N ALA A 7 -1.28 18.83 22.21
CA ALA A 7 -0.76 18.37 20.92
C ALA A 7 -0.76 16.83 20.85
N PRO A 8 -1.07 16.23 19.68
CA PRO A 8 -1.07 14.77 19.52
C PRO A 8 0.33 14.20 19.81
N ALA A 9 0.37 13.07 20.50
CA ALA A 9 1.61 12.37 20.83
C ALA A 9 2.40 11.99 19.57
N ALA A 10 3.71 12.19 19.61
CA ALA A 10 4.61 11.79 18.53
C ALA A 10 4.43 10.29 18.19
N PRO A 11 4.51 9.90 16.91
CA PRO A 11 4.37 8.51 16.50
C PRO A 11 5.39 7.61 17.22
N ARG A 12 4.92 6.49 17.78
CA ARG A 12 5.78 5.53 18.50
C ARG A 12 6.80 4.92 17.55
N LYS A 13 8.07 4.93 17.95
CA LYS A 13 9.15 4.23 17.25
C LYS A 13 8.81 2.72 17.13
N PRO A 14 8.99 2.10 15.96
CA PRO A 14 8.83 0.66 15.81
C PRO A 14 9.84 -0.09 16.70
N SER A 15 9.46 -1.27 17.20
CA SER A 15 10.37 -2.10 17.99
C SER A 15 11.49 -2.69 17.12
N PRO A 16 12.68 -2.96 17.67
CA PRO A 16 13.80 -3.58 16.95
C PRO A 16 13.42 -4.87 16.21
N ASP A 17 12.57 -5.71 16.81
CA ASP A 17 12.12 -6.98 16.20
C ASP A 17 11.27 -6.76 14.93
N ARG A 18 10.44 -5.71 14.91
CA ARG A 18 9.65 -5.35 13.72
C ARG A 18 10.55 -4.81 12.61
N LEU A 19 11.63 -4.11 12.97
CA LEU A 19 12.60 -3.63 11.99
C LEU A 19 13.44 -4.79 11.44
N ALA A 20 13.85 -5.74 12.29
CA ALA A 20 14.54 -6.95 11.85
C ALA A 20 13.68 -7.79 10.90
N GLY A 21 12.37 -7.94 11.19
CA GLY A 21 11.42 -8.58 10.27
C GLY A 21 11.27 -7.82 8.93
N PHE A 22 11.21 -6.49 8.98
CA PHE A 22 11.17 -5.64 7.78
C PHE A 22 12.44 -5.74 6.94
N LEU A 23 13.61 -5.70 7.58
CA LEU A 23 14.92 -5.89 6.94
C LEU A 23 15.08 -7.31 6.37
N GLY A 24 14.55 -8.31 7.06
CA GLY A 24 14.50 -9.70 6.57
C GLY A 24 13.61 -9.86 5.34
N ALA A 25 12.46 -9.17 5.30
CA ALA A 25 11.57 -9.15 4.14
C ALA A 25 12.23 -8.42 2.94
N LEU A 26 12.86 -7.28 3.19
CA LEU A 26 13.67 -6.54 2.21
C LEU A 26 14.78 -7.41 1.62
N ALA A 27 15.51 -8.15 2.47
CA ALA A 27 16.57 -9.06 2.05
C ALA A 27 16.04 -10.30 1.30
N ALA A 28 14.83 -10.76 1.60
CA ALA A 28 14.19 -11.87 0.88
C ALA A 28 13.74 -11.48 -0.54
N GLU A 29 13.42 -10.20 -0.77
CA GLU A 29 13.11 -9.65 -2.10
C GLU A 29 14.35 -9.41 -2.98
N GLU A 30 15.57 -9.64 -2.47
CA GLU A 30 16.83 -9.48 -3.21
C GLU A 30 17.25 -10.69 -4.07
N SER A 31 16.49 -11.78 -4.09
CA SER A 31 16.88 -12.94 -4.89
C SER A 31 16.39 -12.82 -6.35
N PRO A 32 17.26 -12.93 -7.39
CA PRO A 32 16.85 -13.01 -8.80
C PRO A 32 15.89 -14.18 -9.09
N THR A 33 15.77 -15.10 -8.14
CA THR A 33 14.85 -16.24 -8.12
C THR A 33 13.38 -15.86 -7.88
N PHE A 34 13.06 -14.70 -7.29
CA PHE A 34 11.66 -14.35 -7.02
C PHE A 34 10.89 -14.06 -8.33
N VAL A 35 11.53 -13.34 -9.26
CA VAL A 35 11.00 -13.09 -10.62
C VAL A 35 10.84 -14.41 -11.40
N ALA A 36 11.76 -15.36 -11.23
CA ALA A 36 11.67 -16.66 -11.90
C ALA A 36 10.57 -17.57 -11.33
N SER A 37 10.29 -17.48 -10.02
CA SER A 37 9.18 -18.24 -9.43
C SER A 37 7.82 -17.64 -9.77
N ALA A 38 7.70 -16.30 -9.86
CA ALA A 38 6.46 -15.60 -10.23
C ALA A 38 5.98 -15.96 -11.65
N LEU A 39 6.92 -16.26 -12.56
CA LEU A 39 6.63 -16.67 -13.94
C LEU A 39 6.07 -18.10 -14.07
N SER A 40 6.09 -18.93 -13.03
CA SER A 40 5.38 -20.23 -13.04
C SER A 40 3.94 -20.17 -12.50
N TRP A 41 3.49 -19.02 -11.99
CA TRP A 41 2.11 -18.83 -11.46
C TRP A 41 1.16 -18.16 -12.46
N THR A 42 1.68 -17.67 -13.58
CA THR A 42 0.91 -16.96 -14.60
C THR A 42 0.05 -17.88 -15.48
N GLU A 43 0.22 -19.21 -15.42
CA GLU A 43 -0.54 -20.16 -16.25
C GLU A 43 -1.91 -20.60 -15.67
N GLN A 44 -2.31 -20.14 -14.48
CA GLN A 44 -3.60 -20.56 -13.88
C GLN A 44 -4.63 -19.45 -13.65
N ALA A 45 -4.34 -18.19 -13.97
CA ALA A 45 -5.26 -17.08 -13.75
C ALA A 45 -6.10 -16.71 -14.99
N THR A 46 -6.70 -17.70 -15.65
CA THR A 46 -7.85 -17.47 -16.54
C THR A 46 -8.98 -18.39 -16.12
N SER A 47 -9.59 -18.08 -14.98
CA SER A 47 -10.84 -18.69 -14.53
C SER A 47 -11.72 -17.59 -13.94
N SER A 48 -13.01 -17.63 -14.26
CA SER A 48 -14.08 -16.68 -13.90
C SER A 48 -13.78 -15.77 -12.70
N ARG A 49 -13.87 -14.44 -12.88
CA ARG A 49 -13.69 -13.46 -11.81
C ARG A 49 -14.69 -13.74 -10.68
N GLN A 50 -14.21 -14.37 -9.61
CA GLN A 50 -14.96 -14.63 -8.39
C GLN A 50 -15.19 -13.29 -7.67
N ALA A 51 -16.39 -13.10 -7.11
CA ALA A 51 -16.68 -11.90 -6.34
C ALA A 51 -15.74 -11.78 -5.13
N SER A 52 -15.27 -10.57 -4.85
CA SER A 52 -14.32 -10.35 -3.76
C SER A 52 -15.01 -10.48 -2.41
N LYS A 53 -14.44 -11.33 -1.55
CA LYS A 53 -14.86 -11.53 -0.17
C LYS A 53 -14.52 -10.33 0.69
N VAL A 54 -13.38 -9.70 0.41
CA VAL A 54 -12.91 -8.52 1.14
C VAL A 54 -12.60 -7.39 0.18
N VAL A 55 -13.05 -6.19 0.52
CA VAL A 55 -12.68 -4.96 -0.17
C VAL A 55 -11.84 -4.10 0.77
N THR A 56 -10.60 -3.84 0.40
CA THR A 56 -9.78 -2.86 1.12
C THR A 56 -9.88 -1.51 0.42
N CYS A 57 -9.98 -0.42 1.18
CA CYS A 57 -10.10 0.92 0.64
C CYS A 57 -9.13 1.88 1.32
N GLY A 58 -8.33 2.57 0.52
CA GLY A 58 -7.35 3.54 1.00
C GLY A 58 -6.12 3.64 0.11
N LEU A 59 -5.00 4.07 0.69
CA LEU A 59 -3.78 4.36 -0.05
C LEU A 59 -3.11 3.11 -0.63
N ALA A 60 -2.68 3.23 -1.88
CA ALA A 60 -1.57 2.49 -2.46
C ALA A 60 -0.45 3.47 -2.79
N CYS A 61 0.78 3.17 -2.38
CA CYS A 61 1.95 4.01 -2.65
C CYS A 61 3.17 3.14 -2.94
N MET A 62 4.21 3.73 -3.51
CA MET A 62 5.51 3.07 -3.68
C MET A 62 6.43 3.41 -2.51
N ASP A 63 6.96 2.42 -1.80
CA ASP A 63 7.96 2.62 -0.77
C ASP A 63 9.37 2.44 -1.35
N ILE A 64 10.20 3.46 -1.20
CA ILE A 64 11.61 3.48 -1.60
C ILE A 64 12.43 3.35 -0.32
N ALA A 65 12.86 2.13 0.00
CA ALA A 65 13.65 1.87 1.19
C ALA A 65 15.14 2.04 0.91
N GLN A 66 15.86 2.75 1.78
CA GLN A 66 17.31 2.85 1.77
C GLN A 66 17.85 2.43 3.13
N ILE A 67 18.70 1.40 3.13
CA ILE A 67 19.34 0.87 4.33
C ILE A 67 20.67 1.59 4.53
N LEU A 68 20.83 2.18 5.71
CA LEU A 68 22.00 2.97 6.09
C LEU A 68 22.61 2.39 7.35
N ASP A 69 23.95 2.47 7.46
CA ASP A 69 24.65 2.12 8.69
C ASP A 69 24.16 2.98 9.86
N LYS A 70 23.94 4.28 9.59
CA LYS A 70 23.34 5.27 10.48
C LYS A 70 22.64 6.36 9.69
N PHE A 71 21.74 7.11 10.33
CA PHE A 71 21.14 8.27 9.67
C PHE A 71 22.20 9.29 9.20
N PRO A 72 21.95 9.96 8.06
CA PRO A 72 22.83 11.01 7.60
C PRO A 72 22.68 12.25 8.47
N GLU A 73 23.79 12.91 8.74
CA GLU A 73 23.78 14.27 9.26
C GLU A 73 23.27 15.23 8.17
N PRO A 74 22.76 16.43 8.54
CA PRO A 74 22.49 17.48 7.57
C PRO A 74 23.68 17.70 6.63
N ASP A 75 23.39 17.91 5.34
CA ASP A 75 24.35 18.10 4.25
C ASP A 75 25.29 16.92 3.97
N ALA A 76 25.11 15.77 4.63
CA ALA A 76 25.93 14.59 4.36
C ALA A 76 25.55 13.92 3.03
N LYS A 77 26.58 13.49 2.29
CA LYS A 77 26.42 12.62 1.13
C LYS A 77 26.78 11.19 1.52
N VAL A 78 25.77 10.37 1.74
CA VAL A 78 25.93 8.97 2.14
C VAL A 78 25.56 8.02 1.00
N ARG A 79 26.16 6.82 1.01
CA ARG A 79 25.76 5.72 0.15
C ARG A 79 25.02 4.71 1.01
N SER A 80 23.86 4.26 0.56
CA SER A 80 23.14 3.18 1.22
C SER A 80 23.88 1.86 1.04
N SER A 81 23.84 1.01 2.07
CA SER A 81 24.33 -0.37 1.97
C SER A 81 23.42 -1.21 1.09
N ASN A 82 22.13 -0.86 1.06
CA ASN A 82 21.14 -1.47 0.19
C ASN A 82 19.94 -0.54 -0.09
N SER A 83 19.18 -0.79 -1.16
CA SER A 83 17.93 -0.11 -1.49
C SER A 83 16.92 -1.03 -2.17
N ALA A 84 15.64 -0.86 -1.87
CA ALA A 84 14.55 -1.59 -2.49
C ALA A 84 13.37 -0.69 -2.84
N TRP A 85 12.60 -1.12 -3.83
CA TRP A 85 11.35 -0.50 -4.26
C TRP A 85 10.24 -1.52 -4.03
N MET A 86 9.23 -1.15 -3.25
CA MET A 86 8.18 -2.07 -2.83
C MET A 86 6.81 -1.40 -2.89
N GLY A 87 5.78 -2.21 -3.08
CA GLY A 87 4.41 -1.75 -2.80
C GLY A 87 4.25 -1.39 -1.33
N GLY A 88 3.66 -0.23 -1.07
CA GLY A 88 3.32 0.29 0.24
C GLY A 88 1.89 0.83 0.26
N GLY A 89 1.50 1.40 1.40
CA GLY A 89 0.13 1.81 1.71
C GLY A 89 -0.58 0.76 2.56
N ASN A 90 -1.34 1.17 3.57
CA ASN A 90 -1.92 0.21 4.50
C ASN A 90 -3.04 -0.61 3.85
N ALA A 91 -3.85 0.01 2.99
CA ALA A 91 -4.92 -0.68 2.28
C ALA A 91 -4.36 -1.72 1.30
N SER A 92 -3.41 -1.33 0.46
CA SER A 92 -2.69 -2.24 -0.45
C SER A 92 -1.93 -3.34 0.29
N ASN A 93 -1.23 -3.03 1.38
CA ASN A 93 -0.53 -4.03 2.19
C ASN A 93 -1.51 -5.05 2.79
N THR A 94 -2.66 -4.58 3.28
CA THR A 94 -3.73 -5.46 3.77
C THR A 94 -4.29 -6.33 2.64
N ALA A 95 -4.50 -5.75 1.46
CA ALA A 95 -4.98 -6.47 0.29
C ALA A 95 -4.03 -7.60 -0.12
N CYS A 96 -2.74 -7.29 -0.23
CA CYS A 96 -1.70 -8.26 -0.56
C CYS A 96 -1.61 -9.36 0.50
N ALA A 97 -1.70 -9.03 1.79
CA ALA A 97 -1.67 -10.02 2.86
C ALA A 97 -2.87 -10.99 2.78
N LEU A 98 -4.08 -10.46 2.55
CA LEU A 98 -5.29 -11.28 2.40
C LEU A 98 -5.24 -12.16 1.15
N ALA A 99 -4.79 -11.61 0.02
CA ALA A 99 -4.62 -12.36 -1.22
C ALA A 99 -3.60 -13.51 -1.06
N ARG A 100 -2.47 -13.26 -0.38
CA ARG A 100 -1.48 -14.29 -0.02
C ARG A 100 -2.04 -15.40 0.87
N LEU A 101 -3.06 -15.09 1.67
CA LEU A 101 -3.79 -16.07 2.50
C LEU A 101 -4.92 -16.78 1.71
N GLY A 102 -5.05 -16.54 0.41
CA GLY A 102 -6.06 -17.17 -0.45
C GLY A 102 -7.43 -16.51 -0.39
N THR A 103 -7.53 -15.30 0.16
CA THR A 103 -8.80 -14.56 0.22
C THR A 103 -8.98 -13.72 -1.05
N ALA A 104 -10.10 -13.92 -1.76
CA ALA A 104 -10.46 -13.07 -2.90
C ALA A 104 -10.64 -11.62 -2.43
N THR A 105 -9.72 -10.76 -2.84
CA THR A 105 -9.60 -9.39 -2.31
C THR A 105 -9.49 -8.37 -3.43
N SER A 106 -10.33 -7.33 -3.38
CA SER A 106 -10.22 -6.17 -4.27
C SER A 106 -9.67 -4.95 -3.52
N LEU A 107 -8.93 -4.11 -4.22
CA LEU A 107 -8.45 -2.82 -3.72
C LEU A 107 -9.22 -1.68 -4.38
N LEU A 108 -9.86 -0.86 -3.54
CA LEU A 108 -10.36 0.45 -3.89
C LEU A 108 -9.29 1.51 -3.55
N SER A 109 -8.67 2.07 -4.59
CA SER A 109 -7.61 3.08 -4.45
C SER A 109 -7.60 4.03 -5.64
N LYS A 110 -6.68 4.99 -5.65
CA LYS A 110 -6.43 5.89 -6.76
C LYS A 110 -4.92 6.12 -6.88
N VAL A 111 -4.41 5.97 -8.09
CA VAL A 111 -2.99 6.17 -8.43
C VAL A 111 -2.85 7.09 -9.64
N GLY A 112 -1.66 7.63 -9.84
CA GLY A 112 -1.34 8.40 -11.02
C GLY A 112 -1.24 7.52 -12.27
N SER A 113 -1.42 8.13 -13.44
CA SER A 113 -1.16 7.47 -14.74
C SER A 113 0.34 7.43 -15.10
N ASP A 114 1.23 7.55 -14.10
CA ASP A 114 2.68 7.56 -14.25
C ASP A 114 3.29 6.15 -14.13
N ALA A 115 4.63 6.09 -14.23
CA ALA A 115 5.37 4.84 -14.16
C ALA A 115 5.24 4.15 -12.78
N LEU A 116 5.15 4.93 -11.70
CA LEU A 116 4.98 4.40 -10.35
C LEU A 116 3.61 3.76 -10.19
N GLY A 117 2.56 4.40 -10.70
CA GLY A 117 1.20 3.87 -10.69
C GLY A 117 1.10 2.58 -11.51
N SER A 118 1.81 2.51 -12.63
CA SER A 118 1.89 1.29 -13.44
C SER A 118 2.61 0.15 -12.70
N ALA A 119 3.76 0.42 -12.09
CA ALA A 119 4.51 -0.56 -11.30
C ALA A 119 3.71 -1.05 -10.07
N LEU A 120 2.98 -0.16 -9.40
CA LEU A 120 2.12 -0.53 -8.28
C LEU A 120 1.01 -1.49 -8.70
N MET A 121 0.37 -1.22 -9.84
CA MET A 121 -0.70 -2.06 -10.37
C MET A 121 -0.20 -3.45 -10.75
N GLU A 122 0.93 -3.53 -11.45
CA GLU A 122 1.58 -4.80 -11.79
C GLU A 122 1.95 -5.59 -10.52
N GLY A 123 2.51 -4.92 -9.51
CA GLY A 123 2.86 -5.53 -8.24
C GLY A 123 1.64 -6.08 -7.50
N LEU A 124 0.55 -5.31 -7.42
CA LEU A 124 -0.70 -5.73 -6.79
C LEU A 124 -1.32 -6.96 -7.49
N GLU A 125 -1.40 -6.92 -8.82
CA GLU A 125 -1.93 -8.01 -9.64
C GLU A 125 -1.10 -9.29 -9.49
N ALA A 126 0.23 -9.17 -9.43
CA ALA A 126 1.13 -10.29 -9.18
C ALA A 126 0.94 -10.92 -7.79
N GLN A 127 0.40 -10.18 -6.81
CA GLN A 127 0.03 -10.71 -5.48
C GLN A 127 -1.38 -11.31 -5.46
N GLY A 128 -2.11 -11.31 -6.57
CA GLY A 128 -3.48 -11.82 -6.66
C GLY A 128 -4.54 -10.85 -6.15
N VAL A 129 -4.23 -9.56 -6.04
CA VAL A 129 -5.20 -8.53 -5.67
C VAL A 129 -5.98 -8.10 -6.92
N ASP A 130 -7.30 -8.03 -6.83
CA ASP A 130 -8.12 -7.45 -7.90
C ASP A 130 -8.05 -5.92 -7.87
N THR A 131 -7.41 -5.38 -8.91
CA THR A 131 -7.16 -3.95 -9.10
C THR A 131 -8.21 -3.26 -9.98
N SER A 132 -9.29 -3.95 -10.36
CA SER A 132 -10.36 -3.40 -11.23
C SER A 132 -11.05 -2.14 -10.67
N PHE A 133 -10.79 -1.82 -9.39
CA PHE A 133 -11.35 -0.69 -8.66
C PHE A 133 -10.31 0.36 -8.27
N VAL A 134 -9.08 0.24 -8.76
CA VAL A 134 -8.06 1.28 -8.62
C VAL A 134 -8.21 2.28 -9.76
N GLY A 135 -8.55 3.51 -9.43
CA GLY A 135 -8.64 4.61 -10.39
C GLY A 135 -7.26 5.06 -10.86
N ARG A 136 -7.12 5.40 -12.15
CA ARG A 136 -5.93 6.05 -12.71
C ARG A 136 -6.26 7.47 -13.14
N ALA A 137 -5.50 8.44 -12.64
CA ALA A 137 -5.72 9.86 -12.90
C ALA A 137 -4.47 10.49 -13.54
N ALA A 138 -4.64 11.20 -14.66
CA ALA A 138 -3.53 11.80 -15.40
C ALA A 138 -2.98 13.08 -14.75
N ASP A 139 -3.80 13.74 -13.93
CA ASP A 139 -3.50 14.94 -13.15
C ASP A 139 -2.98 14.61 -11.74
N LEU A 140 -2.88 13.32 -11.39
CA LEU A 140 -2.39 12.82 -10.11
C LEU A 140 -0.98 12.25 -10.28
N SER A 141 -0.06 12.62 -9.39
CA SER A 141 1.20 11.87 -9.24
C SER A 141 0.99 10.74 -8.25
N SER A 142 1.47 9.54 -8.58
CA SER A 142 1.37 8.40 -7.67
C SER A 142 2.17 8.66 -6.39
N ALA A 143 1.57 8.34 -5.25
CA ALA A 143 2.21 8.51 -3.96
C ALA A 143 3.44 7.61 -3.81
N PHE A 144 4.49 8.14 -3.20
CA PHE A 144 5.63 7.34 -2.77
C PHE A 144 6.14 7.77 -1.40
N THR A 145 6.83 6.87 -0.71
CA THR A 145 7.44 7.12 0.60
C THR A 145 8.92 6.77 0.53
N THR A 146 9.80 7.71 0.82
CA THR A 146 11.21 7.41 1.08
C THR A 146 11.35 6.92 2.50
N VAL A 147 11.81 5.69 2.68
CA VAL A 147 12.03 5.05 3.98
C VAL A 147 13.53 4.93 4.23
N LEU A 148 14.07 5.78 5.10
CA LEU A 148 15.44 5.67 5.57
C LEU A 148 15.48 4.72 6.76
N VAL A 149 16.25 3.65 6.66
CA VAL A 149 16.44 2.67 7.74
C VAL A 149 17.82 2.86 8.36
N ASP A 150 17.85 3.11 9.66
CA ASP A 150 19.07 3.23 10.46
C ASP A 150 19.33 1.90 11.18
N GLN A 151 20.37 1.19 10.72
CA GLN A 151 20.76 -0.11 11.30
C GLN A 151 21.35 0.05 12.70
N ALA A 152 22.23 1.02 12.93
CA ALA A 152 22.84 1.25 14.23
C ALA A 152 21.80 1.64 15.30
N GLY A 153 20.84 2.49 14.91
CA GLY A 153 19.77 2.96 15.79
C GLY A 153 18.58 2.02 15.91
N GLY A 154 18.47 1.01 15.03
CA GLY A 154 17.33 0.10 15.00
C GLY A 154 16.00 0.83 14.77
N THR A 155 15.98 1.87 13.94
CA THR A 155 14.80 2.71 13.67
C THR A 155 14.67 3.05 12.19
N ARG A 156 13.55 3.66 11.80
CA ARG A 156 13.35 4.23 10.47
C ARG A 156 12.71 5.60 10.50
N THR A 157 12.90 6.35 9.42
CA THR A 157 12.22 7.63 9.15
C THR A 157 11.57 7.54 7.78
N CYS A 158 10.30 7.93 7.70
CA CYS A 158 9.52 7.95 6.46
C CYS A 158 9.31 9.39 6.02
N VAL A 159 9.59 9.68 4.75
CA VAL A 159 9.32 10.96 4.10
C VAL A 159 8.37 10.69 2.95
N ASN A 160 7.14 11.14 3.10
CA ASN A 160 6.12 10.94 2.08
C ASN A 160 6.28 11.99 0.98
N SER A 161 6.00 11.60 -0.26
CA SER A 161 5.86 12.53 -1.37
C SER A 161 4.74 13.53 -1.07
N PRO A 162 4.72 14.71 -1.73
CA PRO A 162 3.52 15.51 -1.80
C PRO A 162 2.40 14.63 -2.34
N MET A 163 1.39 14.35 -1.53
CA MET A 163 0.22 13.61 -1.97
C MET A 163 -0.79 14.64 -2.47
N SER A 164 -1.13 14.58 -3.75
CA SER A 164 -2.41 15.10 -4.22
C SER A 164 -3.54 14.38 -3.46
N GLU A 165 -4.71 15.01 -3.34
CA GLU A 165 -5.83 14.44 -2.59
C GLU A 165 -6.05 12.98 -3.02
N GLU A 166 -6.02 12.09 -2.04
CA GLU A 166 -6.30 10.66 -2.19
C GLU A 166 -7.75 10.46 -2.67
N LEU A 167 -8.25 9.22 -2.68
CA LEU A 167 -9.71 9.02 -2.74
C LEU A 167 -10.36 9.83 -1.61
N SER A 168 -11.10 10.87 -1.98
CA SER A 168 -11.91 11.61 -1.03
C SER A 168 -12.96 10.69 -0.40
N ALA A 169 -13.50 11.09 0.75
CA ALA A 169 -14.62 10.39 1.36
C ALA A 169 -15.83 10.31 0.42
N GLU A 170 -16.07 11.35 -0.38
CA GLU A 170 -17.15 11.38 -1.36
C GLU A 170 -16.87 10.43 -2.52
N GLU A 171 -15.67 10.41 -3.10
CA GLU A 171 -15.33 9.43 -4.14
C GLU A 171 -15.39 7.99 -3.60
N THR A 172 -14.93 7.78 -2.36
CA THR A 172 -15.04 6.49 -1.68
C THR A 172 -16.51 6.09 -1.52
N ARG A 173 -17.34 6.99 -0.99
CA ARG A 173 -18.77 6.79 -0.80
C ARG A 173 -19.47 6.57 -2.13
N GLN A 174 -19.19 7.35 -3.16
CA GLN A 174 -19.75 7.21 -4.49
C GLN A 174 -19.39 5.86 -5.09
N ILE A 175 -18.13 5.44 -4.98
CA ILE A 175 -17.69 4.13 -5.48
C ILE A 175 -18.31 2.98 -4.68
N LEU A 176 -18.51 3.14 -3.37
CA LEU A 176 -19.21 2.15 -2.54
C LEU A 176 -20.72 2.13 -2.84
N VAL A 177 -21.39 3.28 -2.96
CA VAL A 177 -22.85 3.43 -3.13
C VAL A 177 -23.30 3.17 -4.56
N GLU A 178 -22.71 3.81 -5.57
CA GLU A 178 -23.10 3.63 -6.98
C GLU A 178 -22.83 2.19 -7.48
N LYS A 179 -21.94 1.44 -6.81
CA LYS A 179 -21.59 0.07 -7.22
C LYS A 179 -22.36 -1.03 -6.52
N VAL A 180 -23.12 -0.73 -5.46
CA VAL A 180 -24.17 -1.63 -4.97
C VAL A 180 -25.22 -1.87 -6.08
N ASP A 181 -25.47 -0.86 -6.92
CA ASP A 181 -26.50 -0.94 -7.98
C ASP A 181 -25.96 -1.24 -9.39
N SER A 182 -24.73 -0.80 -9.75
CA SER A 182 -24.26 -0.81 -11.16
C SER A 182 -23.15 -1.83 -11.51
N ARG A 183 -22.43 -2.38 -10.52
CA ARG A 183 -21.41 -3.43 -10.73
C ARG A 183 -21.39 -4.40 -9.55
N PRO A 184 -22.17 -5.50 -9.60
CA PRO A 184 -22.41 -6.41 -8.47
C PRO A 184 -21.18 -7.22 -8.00
N GLN A 185 -19.98 -6.91 -8.48
CA GLN A 185 -18.73 -7.66 -8.23
C GLN A 185 -17.89 -7.08 -7.08
N LEU A 186 -18.03 -5.77 -6.77
CA LEU A 186 -17.27 -5.13 -5.69
C LEU A 186 -17.91 -5.34 -4.32
N LEU A 187 -19.21 -5.06 -4.23
CA LEU A 187 -20.04 -5.27 -3.04
C LEU A 187 -21.16 -6.21 -3.44
N SER A 188 -20.79 -7.48 -3.63
CA SER A 188 -21.75 -8.55 -3.91
C SER A 188 -22.36 -9.05 -2.61
N ALA A 189 -23.40 -9.88 -2.67
CA ALA A 189 -23.87 -10.63 -1.50
C ALA A 189 -22.78 -11.51 -0.88
N ASP A 190 -21.74 -11.85 -1.65
CA ASP A 190 -20.59 -12.65 -1.23
C ASP A 190 -19.46 -11.79 -0.61
N THR A 191 -19.59 -10.46 -0.59
CA THR A 191 -18.64 -9.57 0.07
C THR A 191 -18.92 -9.56 1.57
N GLU A 192 -18.01 -10.17 2.33
CA GLU A 192 -18.15 -10.39 3.77
C GLU A 192 -17.61 -9.19 4.58
N LEU A 193 -16.66 -8.41 4.04
CA LEU A 193 -15.99 -7.33 4.77
C LEU A 193 -15.52 -6.18 3.87
N VAL A 194 -15.68 -4.94 4.34
CA VAL A 194 -15.01 -3.75 3.82
C VAL A 194 -14.03 -3.21 4.87
N HIS A 195 -12.75 -3.12 4.51
CA HIS A 195 -11.69 -2.56 5.33
C HIS A 195 -11.34 -1.14 4.86
N LEU A 196 -11.50 -0.15 5.73
CA LEU A 196 -11.04 1.22 5.48
C LEU A 196 -9.75 1.49 6.23
N ASP A 197 -8.77 2.10 5.55
CA ASP A 197 -7.48 2.54 6.11
C ASP A 197 -7.61 3.70 7.13
N GLY A 198 -8.73 3.81 7.85
CA GLY A 198 -8.94 4.75 8.96
C GLY A 198 -8.86 6.26 8.64
N ARG A 199 -8.55 6.64 7.39
CA ARG A 199 -8.41 8.06 6.97
C ARG A 199 -9.73 8.73 6.63
N HIS A 200 -10.69 7.95 6.12
CA HIS A 200 -12.03 8.43 5.74
C HIS A 200 -13.14 7.59 6.38
N PRO A 201 -13.21 7.48 7.73
CA PRO A 201 -14.28 6.75 8.40
C PRO A 201 -15.68 7.29 8.06
N GLU A 202 -15.79 8.58 7.73
CA GLU A 202 -17.01 9.26 7.30
C GLU A 202 -17.61 8.72 5.99
N ALA A 203 -16.84 7.97 5.20
CA ALA A 203 -17.33 7.37 3.96
C ALA A 203 -18.42 6.29 4.18
N LEU A 204 -18.60 5.78 5.42
CA LEU A 204 -19.57 4.73 5.75
C LEU A 204 -20.95 5.22 6.20
N GLY A 205 -21.14 6.50 6.50
CA GLY A 205 -22.37 6.97 7.13
C GLY A 205 -22.41 8.46 7.36
#